data_AF-A0A1F7Q4D9-F1
#
_entry.id   AF-A0A1F7Q4D9-F1
#
_cell.length_a   1.000
_cell.length_b   1.000
_cell.length_c   1.000
_cell.angle_alpha   90.00
_cell.angle_beta   90.00
_cell.angle_gamma   90.00
#
_symmetry.space_group_name_H-M   'P 1'
#
loop_
_entity.id
_entity.type
_entity.pdbx_description
1 polymer ?
#
loop_
_entity_poly.entity_id
_entity_poly.type
_entity_poly.pdbx_seq_one_letter_code
_entity_poly.pdbx_strand_id
1 'polypeptide(L)' 'MKKQDIATLVFIASLSVFVAYFIANAAFGGSSQGSTKVETVKEISPDVEEPDKSVFNKDAINPTVEVIIGDQQQTTSQ' A
#
# COMPACT_ATOMS: atom_id res chain seq x y z
N MET A 1 48.45 -29.74 -30.40
CA MET A 1 48.48 -28.28 -30.14
C MET A 1 49.62 -28.00 -29.19
N LYS A 2 50.43 -26.97 -29.44
CA LYS A 2 51.53 -26.63 -28.51
C LYS A 2 50.87 -26.22 -27.19
N LYS A 3 51.52 -26.51 -26.05
CA LYS A 3 50.96 -26.16 -24.71
C LYS A 3 50.60 -24.67 -24.62
N GLN A 4 51.33 -23.84 -25.37
CA GLN A 4 51.12 -22.40 -25.50
C GLN A 4 49.82 -22.04 -26.24
N ASP A 5 49.42 -22.80 -27.25
CA ASP A 5 48.17 -22.56 -27.99
C ASP A 5 46.97 -22.78 -27.07
N ILE A 6 47.02 -23.85 -26.25
CA ILE A 6 45.98 -24.18 -25.27
C ILE A 6 45.92 -23.13 -24.17
N ALA A 7 47.06 -22.69 -23.64
CA ALA A 7 47.12 -21.65 -22.61
C ALA A 7 46.50 -20.33 -23.10
N THR A 8 46.78 -19.96 -24.35
CA THR A 8 46.23 -18.75 -24.97
C THR A 8 44.72 -18.85 -25.16
N LEU A 9 44.23 -20.01 -25.60
CA LEU A 9 42.79 -20.28 -25.76
C LEU A 9 42.05 -20.15 -24.43
N VAL A 10 42.57 -20.78 -23.37
CA VAL A 10 41.97 -20.72 -22.03
C VAL A 10 41.97 -19.29 -21.49
N PHE A 11 43.05 -18.54 -21.73
CA PHE A 11 43.15 -17.14 -21.30
C PHE A 11 42.10 -16.23 -21.98
N ILE A 12 41.94 -16.35 -23.30
CA ILE A 12 40.97 -15.52 -24.03
C ILE A 12 39.54 -15.91 -23.64
N ALA A 13 39.27 -17.22 -23.47
CA ALA A 13 37.97 -17.70 -23.03
C ALA A 13 37.61 -17.18 -21.63
N SER A 14 38.54 -17.25 -20.67
CA SER A 14 38.29 -16.77 -19.30
C SER A 14 38.09 -15.26 -19.26
N LEU A 15 38.91 -14.50 -20.00
CA LEU A 15 38.77 -13.05 -20.11
C LEU A 15 37.41 -12.66 -20.72
N SER A 16 36.93 -13.40 -21.71
CA SER A 16 35.63 -13.14 -22.36
C SER A 16 34.47 -13.35 -21.39
N VAL A 17 34.47 -14.45 -20.63
CA VAL A 17 33.45 -14.73 -19.62
C VAL A 17 33.49 -13.70 -18.50
N PHE A 18 34.68 -13.28 -18.08
CA PHE A 18 34.85 -12.25 -17.06
C PHE A 18 34.21 -10.92 -17.49
N VAL A 19 34.53 -10.44 -18.70
CA VAL A 19 33.94 -9.20 -19.23
C VAL A 19 32.42 -9.33 -19.40
N ALA A 20 31.93 -10.46 -19.93
CA ALA A 20 30.51 -10.70 -20.10
C ALA A 20 29.75 -10.70 -18.77
N TYR A 21 30.33 -11.27 -17.70
CA TYR A 21 29.74 -11.25 -16.36
C TYR A 21 29.55 -9.83 -15.83
N PHE A 22 30.55 -8.95 -15.99
CA PHE A 22 30.43 -7.56 -15.54
C PHE A 22 29.36 -6.79 -16.32
N ILE A 23 29.29 -6.98 -17.64
CA ILE A 23 28.25 -6.35 -18.47
C ILE A 23 26.87 -6.85 -18.07
N ALA A 24 26.69 -8.16 -17.92
CA ALA A 24 25.42 -8.74 -17.50
C ALA A 24 25.02 -8.29 -16.09
N ASN A 25 25.97 -8.22 -15.15
CA ASN A 25 25.69 -7.75 -13.79
C ASN A 25 25.38 -6.25 -13.75
N ALA A 26 26.02 -5.42 -14.58
CA ALA A 26 25.69 -4.01 -14.68
C ALA A 26 24.31 -3.78 -15.33
N ALA A 27 23.96 -4.58 -16.35
CA ALA A 27 22.69 -4.47 -17.06
C ALA A 27 21.50 -5.09 -16.31
N PHE A 28 21.71 -6.22 -15.63
CA PHE A 28 20.66 -7.05 -15.04
C PHE A 28 20.84 -7.33 -13.55
N GLY A 29 22.03 -7.12 -12.99
CA GLY A 29 22.37 -7.42 -11.58
C GLY A 29 21.86 -6.39 -10.57
N GLY A 30 21.22 -5.32 -11.06
CA GLY A 30 20.33 -4.50 -10.24
C GLY A 30 19.06 -5.28 -9.95
N SER A 31 19.12 -6.26 -9.04
CA SER A 31 17.91 -6.75 -8.38
C SER A 31 17.36 -5.61 -7.54
N SER A 32 16.63 -4.68 -8.17
CA SER A 32 15.45 -4.14 -7.53
C SER A 32 14.52 -5.34 -7.41
N GLN A 33 14.79 -6.14 -6.37
CA GLN A 33 13.92 -7.20 -5.89
C GLN A 33 12.57 -6.53 -5.80
N GLY A 34 11.72 -6.83 -6.78
CA GLY A 34 10.64 -5.96 -7.21
C GLY A 34 9.89 -5.47 -6.00
N SER A 35 10.25 -4.28 -5.52
CA SER A 35 9.42 -3.52 -4.61
C SER A 35 8.37 -2.96 -5.54
N THR A 36 7.50 -3.86 -5.99
CA THR A 36 6.26 -3.46 -6.62
C THR A 36 5.65 -2.53 -5.60
N LYS A 37 5.37 -1.31 -6.04
CA LYS A 37 4.73 -0.29 -5.22
C LYS A 37 3.34 -0.81 -4.89
N VAL A 38 3.27 -1.66 -3.88
CA VAL A 38 2.01 -2.07 -3.28
C VAL A 38 1.48 -0.83 -2.60
N GLU A 39 0.20 -0.57 -2.79
CA GLU A 39 -0.52 0.42 -2.01
C GLU A 39 -0.40 -0.01 -0.54
N THR A 40 0.55 0.59 0.19
CA THR A 40 0.62 0.45 1.64
C THR A 40 -0.65 1.10 2.17
N VAL A 41 -1.49 0.31 2.82
CA VAL A 41 -2.74 0.79 3.42
C VAL A 41 -2.39 1.98 4.31
N LYS A 42 -3.05 3.12 4.09
CA LYS A 42 -2.88 4.29 4.95
C LYS A 42 -3.11 3.88 6.39
N GLU A 43 -2.18 4.24 7.25
CA GLU A 43 -2.31 4.05 8.70
C GLU A 43 -3.64 4.64 9.14
N ILE A 44 -4.47 3.83 9.80
CA ILE A 44 -5.72 4.30 10.39
C ILE A 44 -5.29 5.19 11.55
N SER A 45 -5.39 6.51 11.37
CA SER A 45 -5.06 7.43 12.45
C SER A 45 -5.98 7.15 13.65
N PRO A 46 -5.45 7.02 14.87
CA PRO A 46 -6.25 6.94 16.08
C PRO A 46 -6.87 8.30 16.47
N ASP A 47 -6.65 9.35 15.66
CA ASP A 47 -7.19 10.68 15.91
C ASP A 47 -8.73 10.65 15.83
N VAL A 48 -9.36 10.79 16.99
CA VAL A 48 -10.79 11.03 17.13
C VAL A 48 -10.97 12.52 17.37
N GLU A 49 -11.52 13.23 16.39
CA GLU A 49 -11.87 14.65 16.56
C GLU A 49 -12.99 14.79 17.60
N GLU A 50 -12.80 15.71 18.56
CA GLU A 50 -13.85 16.02 19.53
C GLU A 50 -15.07 16.59 18.79
N PRO A 51 -16.30 16.17 19.16
CA PRO A 51 -17.51 16.69 18.54
C PRO A 51 -17.66 18.18 18.81
N ASP A 52 -18.25 18.90 17.85
CA ASP A 52 -18.49 20.34 17.96
C ASP A 52 -19.32 20.67 19.20
N LYS A 53 -18.73 21.41 20.14
CA LYS A 53 -19.34 21.79 21.43
C LYS A 53 -20.54 22.71 21.25
N SER A 54 -20.69 23.37 20.10
CA SER A 54 -21.89 24.16 19.79
C SER A 54 -23.13 23.29 19.58
N VAL A 55 -22.95 22.06 19.12
CA VAL A 55 -24.03 21.08 18.88
C VAL A 55 -24.11 20.05 20.00
N PHE A 56 -22.97 19.56 20.48
CA PHE A 56 -22.85 18.55 21.53
C PHE A 56 -22.53 19.19 22.88
N ASN A 57 -23.51 19.89 23.45
CA ASN A 57 -23.42 20.45 24.81
C ASN A 57 -24.59 19.97 25.68
N LYS A 58 -24.47 20.20 27.00
CA LYS A 58 -25.48 19.79 27.98
C LYS A 58 -26.80 20.55 27.85
N ASP A 59 -26.74 21.74 27.25
CA ASP A 59 -27.89 22.61 27.05
C ASP A 59 -28.53 22.39 25.67
N ALA A 60 -28.00 21.46 24.86
CA ALA A 60 -28.51 21.14 23.54
C ALA A 60 -29.85 20.40 23.64
N ILE A 61 -30.85 20.88 22.91
CA ILE A 61 -32.16 20.25 22.83
C ILE A 61 -32.05 18.96 22.01
N ASN A 62 -32.48 17.84 22.56
CA ASN A 62 -32.51 16.56 21.85
C ASN A 62 -33.60 16.60 20.76
N PRO A 63 -33.25 16.54 19.46
CA PRO A 63 -34.22 16.66 18.37
C PRO A 63 -34.97 15.34 18.10
N THR A 64 -34.70 14.24 18.82
CA THR A 64 -35.42 12.98 18.61
C THR A 64 -36.86 13.12 19.07
N VAL A 65 -37.79 13.03 18.13
CA VAL A 65 -39.23 12.87 18.39
C VAL A 65 -39.57 11.39 18.33
N GLU A 66 -40.24 10.89 19.35
CA GLU A 66 -40.79 9.52 19.35
C GLU A 66 -42.00 9.49 18.43
N VAL A 67 -41.97 8.64 17.40
CA VAL A 67 -43.11 8.41 16.51
C VAL A 67 -43.66 7.02 16.79
N ILE A 68 -44.86 6.97 17.37
CA ILE A 68 -45.58 5.72 17.59
C ILE A 68 -46.20 5.30 16.25
N ILE A 69 -45.65 4.26 15.63
CA ILE A 69 -46.22 3.65 14.42
C ILE A 69 -47.10 2.49 14.87
N GLY A 70 -48.42 2.71 14.83
CA GLY A 70 -49.42 1.68 15.08
C GLY A 70 -50.20 1.86 16.38
N ASP A 71 -51.03 2.89 16.44
CA ASP A 71 -52.36 2.76 17.05
C ASP A 71 -53.38 3.38 16.10
N GLN A 72 -54.45 2.62 15.86
CA GLN A 72 -55.49 2.88 14.87
C GLN A 72 -56.14 4.25 15.09
N GLN A 73 -56.52 4.91 14.00
CA GLN A 73 -57.41 6.08 13.99
C GLN A 73 -58.55 5.93 15.01
N GLN A 74 -58.62 6.79 16.02
CA GLN A 74 -59.88 7.09 16.70
C GLN A 74 -59.91 8.49 17.32
N THR A 75 -60.50 9.40 16.55
CA THR A 75 -61.41 10.49 16.97
C THR A 75 -61.04 11.37 18.17
N THR A 76 -60.88 12.67 17.91
CA THR A 76 -61.66 13.68 18.65
C THR A 76 -62.02 14.82 17.68
N SER A 77 -63.27 14.79 17.22
CA SER A 77 -63.97 15.99 16.78
C SER A 77 -64.20 16.89 17.98
N GLN A 78 -64.02 18.20 17.79
CA GLN A 78 -64.67 19.38 18.40
C GLN A 78 -63.66 20.49 18.60
#